data_AF-A0AA43TPD1-F1
#
_entry.id   AF-A0AA43TPD1-F1
#
_cell.length_a   1.000
_cell.length_b   1.000
_cell.length_c   1.000
_cell.angle_alpha   90.00
_cell.angle_beta   90.00
_cell.angle_gamma   90.00
#
_symmetry.space_group_name_H-M   'P 1'
#
loop_
_entity.id
_entity.type
_entity.pdbx_description
1 polymer ?
#
loop_
_entity_poly.entity_id
_entity_poly.type
_entity_poly.pdbx_seq_one_letter_code
_entity_poly.pdbx_strand_id
1 'polypeptide(L)'
;MTASSANPPRLPWDRESVPGSTYWGAGLIIALLLLAGQIVYFEGTALSRNPTFRPGLERICRQLNCQLPAYKNPGEFTVLQGSLSALPDHSRLFRAVTRNRAAFAQPYPNLELALLDYAENPFARRVFRAQDYLLKTQAATSVMSPDAAAAISLNIAAPKTNVGGYTFKLID
;
A
#
# COMPACT_ATOMS: atom_id res chain seq x y z
N MET A 1 -5.21 -71.57 31.46
CA MET A 1 -3.83 -71.08 31.38
C MET A 1 -3.87 -69.60 31.04
N THR A 2 -3.88 -68.73 32.05
CA THR A 2 -3.81 -67.27 31.86
C THR A 2 -2.45 -66.81 32.37
N ALA A 3 -1.55 -66.48 31.45
CA ALA A 3 -0.26 -65.91 31.81
C ALA A 3 -0.49 -64.49 32.36
N SER A 4 -0.22 -64.30 33.65
CA SER A 4 -0.19 -62.99 34.29
C SER A 4 1.03 -62.24 33.75
N SER A 5 0.81 -61.21 32.92
CA SER A 5 1.90 -60.34 32.45
C SER A 5 2.30 -59.40 33.59
N ALA A 6 3.30 -59.78 34.37
CA ALA A 6 3.89 -58.88 35.35
C ALA A 6 4.64 -57.74 34.62
N ASN A 7 4.33 -56.50 34.99
CA ASN A 7 5.01 -55.30 34.47
C ASN A 7 6.47 -55.29 34.97
N PRO A 8 7.49 -55.01 34.13
CA PRO A 8 8.88 -55.08 34.56
C PRO A 8 9.23 -54.06 35.65
N PRO A 9 10.26 -54.35 36.48
CA PRO A 9 10.69 -53.46 37.55
C PRO A 9 11.28 -52.16 36.99
N ARG A 10 10.86 -51.01 37.54
CA ARG A 10 11.44 -49.70 37.21
C ARG A 10 12.91 -49.64 37.61
N LEU A 11 13.76 -49.14 36.72
CA LEU A 11 15.20 -49.05 36.92
C LEU A 11 15.58 -47.76 37.66
N PRO A 12 16.67 -47.73 38.46
CA PRO A 12 17.04 -46.58 39.28
C PRO A 12 17.50 -45.34 38.48
N TRP A 13 17.82 -45.50 37.19
CA TRP A 13 18.14 -44.39 36.27
C TRP A 13 16.93 -43.89 35.48
N ASP A 14 15.74 -44.45 35.73
CA ASP A 14 14.49 -44.03 35.11
C ASP A 14 14.09 -42.71 35.78
N ARG A 15 14.60 -41.59 35.25
CA ARG A 15 14.25 -40.26 35.75
C ARG A 15 12.77 -40.04 35.47
N GLU A 16 12.00 -39.78 36.52
CA GLU A 16 10.64 -39.28 36.38
C GLU A 16 10.66 -38.07 35.46
N SER A 17 9.95 -38.14 34.34
CA SER A 17 9.81 -37.01 33.42
C SER A 17 9.07 -35.91 34.16
N VAL A 18 9.81 -34.99 34.79
CA VAL A 18 9.22 -33.82 35.43
C VAL A 18 8.45 -33.10 34.34
N PRO A 19 7.16 -32.77 34.52
CA PRO A 19 6.36 -32.08 33.52
C PRO A 19 6.78 -30.61 33.45
N GLY A 20 8.05 -30.34 33.13
CA GLY A 20 8.56 -29.01 32.78
C GLY A 20 8.11 -28.55 31.38
N SER A 21 7.40 -29.42 30.66
CA SER A 21 7.01 -29.22 29.26
C SER A 21 5.86 -28.23 29.07
N THR A 22 4.92 -28.14 30.02
CA THR A 22 3.73 -27.27 29.88
C THR A 22 4.06 -25.79 30.05
N TYR A 23 4.91 -25.43 31.02
CA TYR A 23 5.35 -24.04 31.20
C TYR A 23 6.22 -23.56 30.04
N TRP A 24 7.08 -24.43 29.50
CA TRP A 24 7.88 -24.14 28.30
C TRP A 24 7.00 -24.00 27.05
N GLY A 25 6.02 -24.88 26.87
CA GLY A 25 5.06 -24.78 25.78
C GLY A 25 4.23 -23.50 25.85
N ALA A 26 3.76 -23.13 27.04
CA ALA A 26 3.05 -21.87 27.26
C ALA A 26 3.95 -20.65 26.96
N GLY A 27 5.21 -20.67 27.43
CA GLY A 27 6.18 -19.62 27.13
C GLY A 27 6.43 -19.45 25.63
N LEU A 28 6.56 -20.56 24.89
CA LEU A 28 6.72 -20.53 23.43
C LEU A 28 5.51 -19.91 22.73
N ILE A 29 4.29 -20.27 23.13
CA ILE A 29 3.06 -19.71 22.55
C ILE A 29 2.99 -18.21 22.81
N ILE A 30 3.26 -17.76 24.04
CA ILE A 30 3.26 -16.33 24.38
C ILE A 30 4.33 -15.58 23.57
N ALA A 31 5.53 -16.15 23.42
CA ALA A 31 6.59 -15.56 22.62
C ALA A 31 6.19 -15.45 21.14
N LEU A 32 5.56 -16.47 20.57
CA LEU A 32 5.06 -16.44 19.18
C LEU A 32 3.96 -15.40 18.98
N LEU A 33 3.03 -15.27 19.94
CA LEU A 33 1.98 -14.24 19.89
C LEU A 33 2.56 -12.83 19.99
N LEU A 34 3.52 -12.61 20.88
CA LEU A 34 4.24 -11.34 20.98
C LEU A 34 5.01 -11.02 19.70
N LEU A 35 5.69 -12.00 19.12
CA LEU A 35 6.42 -11.83 17.87
C LEU A 35 5.48 -11.50 16.72
N ALA A 36 4.35 -12.20 16.61
CA ALA A 36 3.32 -11.89 15.61
C ALA A 36 2.75 -10.48 15.81
N GLY A 37 2.48 -10.09 17.05
CA GLY A 37 2.05 -8.73 17.41
C GLY A 37 3.08 -7.67 17.02
N GLN A 38 4.37 -7.92 17.28
CA GLN A 38 5.46 -7.03 16.87
C GLN A 38 5.55 -6.92 15.35
N ILE A 39 5.48 -8.02 14.62
CA ILE A 39 5.51 -8.01 13.14
C ILE A 39 4.33 -7.19 12.60
N VAL A 40 3.13 -7.37 13.13
CA VAL A 40 1.96 -6.57 12.71
C VAL A 40 2.12 -5.10 13.07
N TYR A 41 2.66 -4.79 14.25
CA TYR A 41 2.84 -3.41 14.71
C TYR A 41 3.91 -2.65 13.92
N PHE A 42 5.09 -3.25 13.74
CA PHE A 42 6.24 -2.62 13.09
C PHE A 42 6.18 -2.75 11.56
N GLU A 43 5.85 -3.92 11.04
CA GLU A 43 5.92 -4.25 9.62
C GLU A 43 4.54 -4.39 8.96
N GLY A 44 3.44 -4.24 9.68
CA GLY A 44 2.09 -4.42 9.13
C GLY A 44 1.81 -3.53 7.92
N THR A 45 2.37 -2.32 7.89
CA THR A 45 2.24 -1.40 6.75
C THR A 45 3.06 -1.89 5.54
N ALA A 46 4.27 -2.39 5.73
CA ALA A 46 5.11 -2.95 4.68
C ALA A 46 4.53 -4.29 4.15
N LEU A 47 4.05 -5.16 5.04
CA LEU A 47 3.38 -6.41 4.69
C LEU A 47 2.07 -6.16 3.92
N SER A 48 1.29 -5.15 4.30
CA SER A 48 0.05 -4.78 3.59
C SER A 48 0.30 -4.26 2.17
N ARG A 49 1.50 -3.74 1.91
CA ARG A 49 1.94 -3.28 0.59
C ARG A 49 2.42 -4.40 -0.31
N ASN A 50 2.63 -5.61 0.23
CA ASN A 50 3.00 -6.76 -0.59
C ASN A 50 1.74 -7.44 -1.16
N PRO A 51 1.55 -7.43 -2.48
CA PRO A 51 0.35 -7.98 -3.10
C PRO A 51 0.16 -9.49 -2.84
N THR A 52 1.24 -10.24 -2.58
CA THR A 52 1.20 -11.69 -2.38
C THR A 52 0.56 -12.09 -1.05
N PHE A 53 0.82 -11.36 0.04
CA PHE A 53 0.37 -11.75 1.40
C PHE A 53 -0.96 -11.13 1.80
N ARG A 54 -1.33 -10.02 1.18
CA ARG A 54 -2.55 -9.29 1.49
C ARG A 54 -3.85 -10.11 1.46
N PRO A 55 -4.15 -10.97 0.47
CA PRO A 55 -5.41 -11.71 0.48
C PRO A 55 -5.53 -12.66 1.68
N GLY A 56 -4.40 -13.17 2.20
CA GLY A 56 -4.37 -13.94 3.45
C GLY A 56 -4.65 -13.05 4.66
N LEU A 57 -3.98 -11.89 4.73
CA LEU A 57 -4.17 -10.92 5.81
C LEU A 57 -5.61 -10.36 5.86
N GLU A 58 -6.24 -10.08 4.71
CA GLU A 58 -7.63 -9.62 4.66
C GLU A 58 -8.61 -10.67 5.22
N ARG A 59 -8.39 -11.97 4.97
CA ARG A 59 -9.23 -13.04 5.54
C ARG A 59 -9.05 -13.13 7.05
N ILE A 60 -7.81 -13.12 7.52
CA ILE A 60 -7.49 -13.15 8.95
C ILE A 60 -8.09 -11.92 9.65
N CYS A 61 -7.92 -10.73 9.06
CA CYS A 61 -8.48 -9.52 9.64
C CYS A 61 -10.01 -9.48 9.66
N ARG A 62 -10.67 -10.06 8.65
CA ARG A 62 -12.13 -10.16 8.65
C ARG A 62 -12.63 -11.06 9.79
N GLN A 63 -11.89 -12.11 10.15
CA GLN A 63 -12.23 -12.98 11.28
C GLN A 63 -11.93 -12.33 12.64
N LEU A 64 -10.83 -11.58 12.73
CA LEU A 64 -10.38 -10.92 13.95
C LEU A 64 -10.96 -9.50 14.14
N ASN A 65 -11.82 -9.04 13.22
CA ASN A 65 -12.31 -7.65 13.16
C ASN A 65 -11.20 -6.58 13.20
N CYS A 66 -10.04 -6.84 12.59
CA CYS A 66 -9.01 -5.81 12.42
C CYS A 66 -9.18 -4.99 11.14
N GLN A 67 -8.81 -3.71 11.22
CA GLN A 67 -8.80 -2.81 10.07
C GLN A 67 -7.43 -2.86 9.41
N LEU A 68 -7.37 -3.37 8.19
CA LEU A 68 -6.15 -3.34 7.38
C LEU A 68 -6.02 -1.95 6.74
N PRO A 69 -4.85 -1.29 6.81
CA PRO A 69 -4.65 0.00 6.16
C PRO A 69 -4.86 -0.09 4.65
N ALA A 70 -5.31 1.02 4.05
CA ALA A 70 -5.49 1.10 2.61
C ALA A 70 -4.16 0.86 1.87
N TYR A 71 -4.24 0.14 0.76
CA TYR A 71 -3.10 -0.08 -0.11
C TYR A 71 -2.55 1.23 -0.62
N LYS A 72 -1.24 1.42 -0.54
CA LYS A 72 -0.57 2.57 -1.16
C LYS A 72 0.73 2.11 -1.78
N ASN A 73 0.78 2.20 -3.10
CA ASN A 73 1.97 1.96 -3.89
C ASN A 73 1.89 2.86 -5.13
N PRO A 74 2.49 4.06 -5.10
CA PRO A 74 2.42 5.01 -6.20
C PRO A 74 3.12 4.47 -7.47
N GLY A 75 4.04 3.52 -7.32
CA GLY A 75 4.74 2.87 -8.43
C GLY A 75 3.87 1.93 -9.26
N GLU A 76 2.69 1.51 -8.76
CA GLU A 76 1.72 0.72 -9.52
C GLU A 76 0.70 1.57 -10.29
N PHE A 77 0.77 2.90 -10.16
CA PHE A 77 0.07 3.79 -11.07
C PHE A 77 0.87 3.96 -12.35
N THR A 78 0.28 3.59 -13.48
CA THR A 78 0.86 3.87 -14.79
C THR A 78 0.17 5.07 -15.41
N VAL A 79 0.97 6.02 -15.86
CA VAL A 79 0.45 7.15 -16.64
C VAL A 79 0.39 6.74 -18.10
N LEU A 80 -0.81 6.77 -18.67
CA LEU A 80 -1.06 6.34 -20.03
C LEU A 80 -0.71 7.45 -21.03
N GLN A 81 -1.11 8.68 -20.72
CA GLN A 81 -0.88 9.83 -21.58
C GLN A 81 -0.87 11.10 -20.74
N GLY A 82 0.02 12.04 -21.09
CA GLY A 82 0.07 13.39 -20.55
C GLY A 82 0.20 14.38 -21.69
N SER A 83 -0.46 15.52 -21.58
CA SER A 83 -0.39 16.60 -22.56
C SER A 83 -0.56 17.94 -21.86
N LEU A 84 0.19 18.93 -22.33
CA LEU A 84 0.07 20.32 -21.91
C LEU A 84 -0.27 21.15 -23.15
N SER A 85 -1.42 21.83 -23.13
CA SER A 85 -1.90 22.63 -24.26
C SER A 85 -2.02 24.10 -23.85
N ALA A 86 -1.73 25.00 -24.78
CA ALA A 86 -1.99 26.42 -24.60
C ALA A 86 -3.46 26.75 -24.95
N LEU A 87 -4.07 27.63 -24.16
CA LEU A 87 -5.41 28.16 -24.38
C LEU A 87 -5.34 29.59 -24.95
N PRO A 88 -6.42 30.09 -25.58
CA PRO A 88 -6.44 31.44 -26.18
C PRO A 88 -6.19 32.58 -25.19
N ASP A 89 -6.50 32.39 -23.91
CA ASP A 89 -6.30 33.35 -22.82
C ASP A 89 -4.89 33.30 -22.22
N HIS A 90 -3.94 32.70 -22.93
CA HIS A 90 -2.56 32.41 -22.49
C HIS A 90 -2.45 31.46 -21.29
N SER A 91 -3.55 30.93 -20.77
CA SER A 91 -3.50 29.87 -19.76
C SER A 91 -3.00 28.55 -20.36
N ARG A 92 -2.74 27.56 -19.51
CA ARG A 92 -2.34 26.21 -19.93
C ARG A 92 -3.31 25.20 -19.37
N LEU A 93 -3.68 24.21 -20.18
CA LEU A 93 -4.48 23.07 -19.78
C LEU A 93 -3.59 21.83 -19.77
N PHE A 94 -3.39 21.25 -18.60
CA PHE A 94 -2.72 19.96 -18.46
C PHE A 94 -3.78 18.85 -18.38
N ARG A 95 -3.69 17.87 -19.27
CA ARG A 95 -4.54 16.68 -19.30
C ARG A 95 -3.70 15.42 -19.26
N ALA A 96 -4.03 14.52 -18.36
CA ALA A 96 -3.41 13.21 -18.29
C ALA A 96 -4.42 12.12 -17.94
N VAL A 97 -4.06 10.87 -18.20
CA VAL A 97 -4.84 9.69 -17.77
C VAL A 97 -3.91 8.77 -17.00
N THR A 98 -4.28 8.46 -15.75
CA THR A 98 -3.58 7.49 -14.91
C THR A 98 -4.43 6.26 -14.69
N ARG A 99 -3.81 5.09 -14.64
CA ARG A 99 -4.46 3.81 -14.36
C ARG A 99 -3.81 3.16 -13.15
N ASN A 100 -4.64 2.68 -12.23
CA ASN A 100 -4.21 1.80 -11.15
C ASN A 100 -3.96 0.39 -11.74
N ARG A 101 -2.71 -0.06 -11.81
CA ARG A 101 -2.37 -1.44 -12.24
C ARG A 101 -2.23 -2.41 -11.06
N ALA A 102 -2.46 -1.97 -9.83
CA ALA A 102 -2.48 -2.86 -8.69
C ALA A 102 -3.72 -3.76 -8.74
N ALA A 103 -3.60 -4.96 -8.18
CA ALA A 103 -4.72 -5.88 -7.96
C ALA A 103 -5.74 -5.36 -6.91
N PHE A 104 -5.49 -4.19 -6.31
CA PHE A 104 -6.25 -3.65 -5.19
C PHE A 104 -6.62 -2.18 -5.41
N ALA A 105 -7.70 -1.76 -4.76
CA ALA A 105 -8.08 -0.35 -4.74
C ALA A 105 -7.05 0.50 -3.98
N GLN A 106 -6.70 1.65 -4.54
CA GLN A 106 -5.71 2.59 -4.01
C GLN A 106 -6.29 4.00 -3.93
N PRO A 107 -5.96 4.79 -2.89
CA PRO A 107 -6.31 6.19 -2.87
C PRO A 107 -5.62 6.92 -4.02
N TYR A 108 -6.26 7.98 -4.50
CA TYR A 108 -5.68 8.81 -5.54
C TYR A 108 -4.38 9.46 -5.05
N PRO A 109 -3.28 9.36 -5.82
CA PRO A 109 -1.99 9.93 -5.43
C PRO A 109 -2.00 11.46 -5.51
N ASN A 110 -1.06 12.10 -4.83
CA ASN A 110 -0.78 13.51 -5.09
C ASN A 110 -0.03 13.63 -6.43
N LEU A 111 -0.21 14.76 -7.12
CA LEU A 111 0.44 15.03 -8.40
C LEU A 111 1.40 16.20 -8.25
N GLU A 112 2.70 15.96 -8.44
CA GLU A 112 3.68 17.03 -8.63
C GLU A 112 3.76 17.38 -10.11
N LEU A 113 3.52 18.65 -10.45
CA LEU A 113 3.71 19.19 -11.79
C LEU A 113 4.78 20.28 -11.73
N ALA A 114 5.78 20.16 -12.60
CA ALA A 114 6.77 21.21 -12.84
C ALA A 114 6.73 21.65 -14.30
N LEU A 115 6.73 22.96 -14.51
CA LEU A 115 6.84 23.59 -15.82
C LEU A 115 8.30 23.95 -16.08
N LEU A 116 8.75 23.62 -17.28
CA LEU A 116 10.13 23.80 -17.72
C LEU A 116 10.20 24.95 -18.73
N ASP A 117 11.30 25.68 -18.72
CA ASP A 117 11.65 26.60 -19.81
C ASP A 117 12.22 25.84 -21.02
N TYR A 118 12.66 26.56 -22.05
CA TYR A 118 13.27 25.95 -23.25
C TYR A 118 14.68 25.36 -23.01
N ALA A 119 15.29 25.67 -21.86
CA ALA A 119 16.56 25.11 -21.41
C ALA A 119 16.35 23.95 -20.41
N GLU A 120 15.13 23.40 -20.33
CA GLU A 120 14.71 22.31 -19.44
C GLU A 120 14.81 22.62 -17.94
N ASN A 121 14.91 23.90 -17.56
CA ASN A 121 14.96 24.29 -16.16
C ASN A 121 13.54 24.47 -15.59
N PRO A 122 13.24 23.86 -14.42
CA PRO A 122 11.94 24.04 -13.78
C PRO A 122 11.83 25.43 -13.17
N PHE A 123 10.98 26.29 -13.74
CA PHE A 123 10.73 27.64 -13.21
C PHE A 123 9.48 27.72 -12.31
N ALA A 124 8.60 26.71 -12.37
CA ALA A 124 7.43 26.59 -11.50
C ALA A 124 7.18 25.14 -11.15
N ARG A 125 6.84 24.87 -9.89
CA ARG A 125 6.52 23.53 -9.38
C ARG A 125 5.44 23.60 -8.33
N ARG A 126 4.47 22.70 -8.39
CA ARG A 126 3.39 22.61 -7.40
C ARG A 126 2.90 21.18 -7.25
N VAL A 127 2.55 20.83 -6.01
CA VAL A 127 1.84 19.59 -5.69
C VAL A 127 0.34 19.87 -5.65
N PHE A 128 -0.43 19.04 -6.34
CA PHE A 128 -1.87 19.07 -6.43
C PHE A 128 -2.44 17.84 -5.74
N ARG A 129 -3.48 18.03 -4.93
CA ARG A 129 -4.22 16.93 -4.28
C ARG A 129 -5.20 16.33 -5.28
N ALA A 130 -5.65 15.11 -5.00
CA ALA A 130 -6.67 14.40 -5.78
C ALA A 130 -7.88 15.30 -6.15
N GLN A 131 -8.38 16.06 -5.19
CA GLN A 131 -9.51 16.98 -5.37
C GLN A 131 -9.25 18.14 -6.34
N ASP A 132 -7.98 18.50 -6.57
CA ASP A 132 -7.61 19.64 -7.42
C ASP A 132 -7.56 19.25 -8.91
N TYR A 133 -7.27 17.97 -9.20
CA TYR A 133 -7.05 17.50 -10.57
C TYR A 133 -8.11 16.50 -11.07
N LEU A 134 -8.88 15.88 -10.18
CA LEU A 134 -9.95 14.94 -10.55
C LEU A 134 -11.22 15.66 -10.96
N LEU A 135 -11.98 15.04 -11.86
CA LEU A 135 -13.37 15.43 -12.12
C LEU A 135 -14.22 15.15 -10.87
N LYS A 136 -15.23 15.99 -10.62
CA LYS A 136 -16.10 15.87 -9.42
C LYS A 136 -16.69 14.47 -9.22
N THR A 137 -17.02 13.77 -10.32
CA THR A 137 -17.54 12.40 -10.29
C THR A 137 -16.51 11.37 -9.80
N GLN A 138 -15.23 11.57 -10.11
CA GLN A 138 -14.12 10.70 -9.68
C GLN A 138 -13.66 11.03 -8.26
N ALA A 139 -13.71 12.30 -7.87
CA ALA A 139 -13.38 12.74 -6.52
C ALA A 139 -14.33 12.17 -5.45
N ALA A 140 -15.57 11.80 -5.83
CA ALA A 140 -16.57 11.28 -4.91
C ALA A 140 -16.19 9.95 -4.25
N THR A 141 -15.47 9.07 -4.96
CA THR A 141 -15.12 7.74 -4.45
C THR A 141 -13.85 7.73 -3.61
N SER A 142 -13.03 8.80 -3.61
CA SER A 142 -11.72 8.94 -2.90
C SER A 142 -10.65 7.85 -3.17
N VAL A 143 -11.05 6.74 -3.79
CA VAL A 143 -10.26 5.54 -4.07
C VAL A 143 -10.48 5.14 -5.53
N MET A 144 -9.42 4.68 -6.18
CA MET A 144 -9.43 4.12 -7.53
C MET A 144 -9.44 2.59 -7.45
N SER A 145 -10.44 1.96 -8.06
CA SER A 145 -10.55 0.50 -8.15
C SER A 145 -9.37 -0.13 -8.92
N PRO A 146 -9.12 -1.44 -8.75
CA PRO A 146 -8.14 -2.17 -9.56
C PRO A 146 -8.43 -1.99 -11.05
N ASP A 147 -7.38 -1.82 -11.86
CA ASP A 147 -7.43 -1.60 -13.32
C ASP A 147 -8.23 -0.38 -13.81
N ALA A 148 -8.81 0.40 -12.89
CA ALA A 148 -9.55 1.59 -13.24
C ALA A 148 -8.62 2.72 -13.69
N ALA A 149 -9.11 3.55 -14.61
CA ALA A 149 -8.42 4.75 -15.06
C ALA A 149 -9.15 6.00 -14.57
N ALA A 150 -8.37 7.04 -14.23
CA ALA A 150 -8.91 8.36 -13.95
C ALA A 150 -8.26 9.42 -14.84
N ALA A 151 -9.10 10.40 -15.18
CA ALA A 151 -8.71 11.53 -16.00
C ALA A 151 -8.30 12.68 -15.08
N ILE A 152 -7.17 13.29 -15.42
CA ILE A 152 -6.55 14.40 -14.72
C ILE A 152 -6.75 15.62 -15.61
N SER A 153 -7.29 16.70 -15.05
CA SER A 153 -7.48 17.97 -15.76
C SER A 153 -7.12 19.13 -14.85
N LEU A 154 -6.09 19.88 -15.22
CA LEU A 154 -5.59 21.03 -14.45
C LEU A 154 -5.57 22.28 -15.34
N ASN A 155 -6.29 23.30 -14.91
CA ASN A 155 -6.20 24.64 -15.48
C ASN A 155 -5.09 25.41 -14.75
N ILE A 156 -4.10 25.86 -15.52
CA ILE A 156 -2.93 26.57 -15.02
C ILE A 156 -3.04 28.00 -15.53
N ALA A 157 -3.04 28.95 -14.60
CA ALA A 157 -3.05 30.38 -14.94
C ALA A 157 -1.88 30.75 -15.86
N ALA A 158 -2.08 31.78 -16.69
CA ALA A 158 -1.09 32.22 -17.67
C ALA A 158 0.28 32.48 -17.01
N PRO A 159 1.32 31.68 -17.33
CA PRO A 159 2.64 31.86 -16.74
C PRO A 159 3.31 33.11 -17.34
N LYS A 160 4.10 33.82 -16.51
CA LYS A 160 4.89 34.97 -16.95
C LYS A 160 6.09 34.57 -17.84
N THR A 161 6.53 33.32 -17.71
CA THR A 161 7.66 32.74 -18.45
C THR A 161 7.13 31.79 -19.53
N ASN A 162 7.80 31.77 -20.68
CA ASN A 162 7.45 30.82 -21.74
C ASN A 162 7.72 29.38 -21.28
N VAL A 163 6.76 28.51 -21.56
CA VAL A 163 6.82 27.09 -21.22
C VAL A 163 7.47 26.34 -22.39
N GLY A 164 8.66 25.78 -22.17
CA GLY A 164 9.32 24.88 -23.11
C GLY A 164 8.92 23.42 -22.92
N GLY A 165 8.52 23.03 -21.71
CA GLY A 165 8.11 21.66 -21.42
C GLY A 165 7.44 21.47 -20.06
N TYR A 166 7.23 20.22 -19.68
CA TYR A 166 6.70 19.86 -18.37
C TYR A 166 7.26 18.52 -17.90
N THR A 167 7.35 18.37 -16.59
CA THR A 167 7.56 17.07 -15.94
C THR A 167 6.46 16.89 -14.90
N PHE A 168 5.97 15.67 -14.74
CA PHE A 168 4.98 15.38 -13.71
C PHE A 168 5.27 14.03 -13.08
N LYS A 169 4.95 13.90 -11.79
CA LYS A 169 5.17 12.70 -11.00
C LYS A 169 3.97 12.46 -10.09
N LEU A 170 3.63 11.19 -9.90
CA LEU A 170 2.66 10.77 -8.91
C LEU A 170 3.43 10.45 -7.62
N ILE A 171 3.00 11.04 -6.51
CA ILE A 171 3.61 10.89 -5.19
C ILE A 171 2.54 10.53 -4.15
N ASP A 172 2.96 10.00 -3.01
CA ASP A 172 2.05 9.61 -1.92
C ASP A 172 1.51 10.80 -1.09
#